data_AF-A0A7S2KDI3-F1
#
_entry.id   AF-A0A7S2KDI3-F1
#
_cell.length_a   1.000
_cell.length_b   1.000
_cell.length_c   1.000
_cell.angle_alpha   90.00
_cell.angle_beta   90.00
_cell.angle_gamma   90.00
#
_symmetry.space_group_name_H-M   'P 1'
#
loop_
_entity.id
_entity.type
_entity.pdbx_description
1 polymer ?
#
loop_
_entity_poly.entity_id
_entity_poly.type
_entity_poly.pdbx_seq_one_letter_code
_entity_poly.pdbx_strand_id
1 'polypeptide(L)'
;APTADGMHISSLLSLFPTFNPNTREVYGTSASAIVCGMTVDDKDTFASKTAAKWSDSDTEDARKLTIWPLDEYNIQLLDAVHPKDYVSPKVADEQAGGTYDLVVIGSGAGGLVTSKQAARRGVRRVALISEHLAGGDCLNVGCVPSKALIRSAKSIREVKRCSEFGVRLTASVAVPVGAGGDQTQDTADVDIQVITDFERVMSRMRKLRATIAPVDSHEATEEAGATVFQGR
;
A
#
# COMPACT_ATOMS: atom_id res chain seq x y z
N ALA A 1 3.28 49.13 -41.34
CA ALA A 1 3.35 50.03 -40.18
C ALA A 1 1.94 50.51 -39.84
N PRO A 2 1.55 50.65 -38.57
CA PRO A 2 2.37 50.61 -37.37
C PRO A 2 2.18 49.36 -36.50
N THR A 3 3.18 49.18 -35.64
CA THR A 3 3.34 48.24 -34.52
C THR A 3 2.45 48.62 -33.35
N ALA A 4 1.96 47.63 -32.59
CA ALA A 4 1.40 47.83 -31.26
C ALA A 4 2.21 47.00 -30.27
N ASP A 5 2.79 47.74 -29.33
CA ASP A 5 3.82 47.37 -28.38
C ASP A 5 3.37 46.37 -27.31
N GLY A 6 4.37 45.71 -26.75
CA GLY A 6 4.25 44.75 -25.67
C GLY A 6 3.62 45.34 -24.41
N MET A 7 2.67 44.59 -23.86
CA MET A 7 2.14 44.85 -22.53
C MET A 7 3.00 44.08 -21.52
N HIS A 8 3.95 44.80 -20.95
CA HIS A 8 4.73 44.44 -19.78
C HIS A 8 3.79 44.06 -18.61
N ILE A 9 3.73 42.78 -18.25
CA ILE A 9 3.10 42.35 -16.98
C ILE A 9 4.15 42.51 -15.86
N SER A 10 4.55 43.75 -15.59
CA SER A 10 5.44 44.12 -14.48
C SER A 10 4.71 44.87 -13.36
N SER A 11 3.40 44.65 -13.21
CA SER A 11 2.57 45.40 -12.24
C SER A 11 1.65 44.52 -11.37
N LEU A 12 1.92 43.22 -11.27
CA LEU A 12 1.21 42.31 -10.35
C LEU A 12 2.16 41.55 -9.40
N LEU A 13 3.29 42.17 -9.06
CA LEU A 13 4.36 41.56 -8.25
C LEU A 13 4.76 42.43 -7.05
N SER A 14 3.78 43.04 -6.36
CA SER A 14 4.02 43.83 -5.15
C SER A 14 3.32 43.29 -3.89
N LEU A 15 2.99 41.99 -3.85
CA LEU A 15 2.30 41.38 -2.70
C LEU A 15 2.89 40.01 -2.28
N PHE A 16 4.21 39.84 -2.40
CA PHE A 16 4.91 38.74 -1.70
C PHE A 16 6.19 39.24 -1.02
N PRO A 17 6.43 38.86 0.25
CA PRO A 17 7.56 39.34 1.03
C PRO A 17 8.89 38.82 0.48
N THR A 18 9.92 39.65 0.54
CA THR A 18 11.31 39.31 0.26
C THR A 18 11.77 38.14 1.15
N PHE A 19 12.13 37.03 0.52
CA PHE A 19 12.66 35.85 1.17
C PHE A 19 14.12 36.09 1.58
N ASN A 20 14.38 36.13 2.89
CA ASN A 20 15.70 36.14 3.49
C ASN A 20 16.13 34.67 3.75
N PRO A 21 17.23 34.18 3.16
CA PRO A 21 17.56 32.75 3.19
C PRO A 21 18.15 32.24 4.53
N ASN A 22 18.13 33.01 5.62
CA ASN A 22 18.84 32.64 6.86
C ASN A 22 18.00 32.43 8.13
N THR A 23 16.69 32.22 8.03
CA THR A 23 15.86 31.87 9.21
C THR A 23 15.15 30.54 9.01
N ARG A 24 15.64 29.50 9.70
CA ARG A 24 14.91 28.27 9.99
C ARG A 24 13.77 28.61 10.94
N GLU A 25 12.56 28.77 10.43
CA GLU A 25 11.36 28.65 11.25
C GLU A 25 10.19 28.10 10.44
N VAL A 26 9.57 27.07 11.00
CA VAL A 26 8.44 26.33 10.49
C VAL A 26 7.18 27.10 10.88
N TYR A 27 6.40 27.58 9.91
CA TYR A 27 5.00 27.94 10.16
C TYR A 27 4.10 27.47 9.02
N GLY A 28 3.14 26.63 9.41
CA GLY A 28 2.11 26.08 8.55
C GLY A 28 1.12 27.14 8.09
N THR A 29 0.59 26.93 6.89
CA THR A 29 -0.60 27.62 6.39
C THR A 29 -1.55 26.57 5.84
N SER A 30 -2.74 26.55 6.44
CA SER A 30 -3.86 25.69 6.09
C SER A 30 -4.41 26.05 4.71
N ALA A 31 -4.20 25.17 3.74
CA ALA A 31 -4.95 25.13 2.51
C ALA A 31 -5.70 23.81 2.45
N SER A 32 -7.02 23.87 2.64
CA SER A 32 -7.96 22.76 2.57
C SER A 32 -8.00 22.20 1.15
N ALA A 33 -7.10 21.27 0.85
CA ALA A 33 -7.32 20.28 -0.18
C ALA A 33 -7.99 19.08 0.48
N ILE A 34 -9.21 18.74 0.05
CA ILE A 34 -9.84 17.45 0.33
C ILE A 34 -9.03 16.40 -0.45
N VAL A 35 -7.86 16.09 0.08
CA VAL A 35 -7.14 14.85 -0.20
C VAL A 35 -7.63 13.91 0.88
N CYS A 36 -8.34 12.86 0.49
CA CYS A 36 -8.58 11.70 1.36
C CYS A 36 -7.23 11.02 1.61
N GLY A 37 -6.40 11.67 2.43
CA GLY A 37 -5.15 11.17 2.93
C GLY A 37 -5.48 10.29 4.12
N MET A 38 -5.55 8.98 3.89
CA MET A 38 -5.11 8.07 4.93
C MET A 38 -3.60 8.29 5.05
N THR A 39 -3.19 9.26 5.86
CA THR A 39 -1.87 9.26 6.46
C THR A 39 -1.88 8.09 7.44
N VAL A 40 -1.35 6.96 6.99
CA VAL A 40 -1.06 5.84 7.87
C VAL A 40 0.12 6.31 8.71
N ASP A 41 -0.15 6.69 9.96
CA ASP A 41 0.89 6.94 10.94
C ASP A 41 1.74 5.67 11.05
N ASP A 42 3.07 5.79 10.98
CA ASP A 42 4.06 4.71 11.15
C ASP A 42 4.05 4.09 12.58
N LYS A 43 2.98 4.31 13.35
CA LYS A 43 2.82 3.90 14.75
C LYS A 43 1.63 2.98 15.02
N ASP A 44 0.86 2.59 14.00
CA ASP A 44 -0.18 1.57 14.16
C ASP A 44 0.42 0.17 14.17
N THR A 45 1.29 -0.09 15.13
CA THR A 45 1.72 -1.43 15.50
C THR A 45 0.55 -2.08 16.23
N PHE A 46 -0.40 -2.63 15.47
CA PHE A 46 -1.46 -3.47 16.02
C PHE A 46 -0.81 -4.63 16.77
N ALA A 47 -0.93 -4.58 18.10
CA ALA A 47 -0.38 -5.58 19.00
C ALA A 47 -1.24 -6.84 18.92
N SER A 48 -0.86 -7.78 18.05
CA SER A 48 -1.49 -9.09 17.98
C SER A 48 -1.33 -9.80 19.33
N LYS A 49 -2.42 -10.44 19.78
CA LYS A 49 -2.36 -11.41 20.89
C LYS A 49 -1.26 -12.43 20.60
N THR A 50 -0.48 -12.72 21.63
CA THR A 50 0.78 -13.48 21.69
C THR A 50 0.74 -14.84 20.96
N ALA A 51 0.84 -14.83 19.63
CA ALA A 51 1.12 -16.00 18.79
C ALA A 51 2.60 -15.98 18.39
N ALA A 52 3.24 -17.14 18.19
CA ALA A 52 4.55 -17.14 17.54
C ALA A 52 4.46 -16.42 16.20
N LYS A 53 5.36 -15.45 16.03
CA LYS A 53 5.44 -14.63 14.83
C LYS A 53 6.21 -15.38 13.75
N TRP A 54 5.87 -15.11 12.51
CA TRP A 54 6.69 -15.48 11.38
C TRP A 54 8.05 -14.76 11.47
N SER A 55 9.12 -15.46 11.08
CA SER A 55 10.47 -14.92 10.97
C SER A 55 11.11 -15.31 9.63
N ASP A 56 12.19 -14.64 9.27
CA ASP A 56 12.98 -14.89 8.06
C ASP A 56 13.46 -16.35 7.91
N SER A 57 13.65 -17.05 9.04
CA SER A 57 13.97 -18.48 9.10
C SER A 57 12.89 -19.40 8.54
N ASP A 58 11.64 -18.94 8.43
CA ASP A 58 10.46 -19.77 8.13
C ASP A 58 10.19 -19.94 6.63
N THR A 59 11.25 -19.81 5.84
CA THR A 59 11.21 -19.74 4.38
C THR A 59 10.46 -20.91 3.76
N GLU A 60 10.65 -22.13 4.25
CA GLU A 60 10.05 -23.31 3.64
C GLU A 60 8.54 -23.38 3.87
N ASP A 61 8.07 -23.02 5.07
CA ASP A 61 6.64 -22.99 5.38
C ASP A 61 5.94 -21.85 4.64
N ALA A 62 6.59 -20.69 4.52
CA ALA A 62 6.07 -19.58 3.73
C ALA A 62 5.98 -19.92 2.23
N ARG A 63 6.92 -20.71 1.70
CA ARG A 63 6.89 -21.20 0.31
C ARG A 63 5.72 -22.14 0.05
N LYS A 64 5.33 -22.98 1.00
CA LYS A 64 4.11 -23.81 0.89
C LYS A 64 2.86 -22.95 0.73
N LEU A 65 2.85 -21.78 1.38
CA LEU A 65 1.79 -20.77 1.26
C LEU A 65 1.97 -19.83 0.05
N THR A 66 2.96 -20.08 -0.82
CA THR A 66 3.29 -19.25 -1.99
C THR A 66 3.65 -17.80 -1.63
N ILE A 67 4.14 -17.56 -0.41
CA ILE A 67 4.61 -16.25 0.05
C ILE A 67 6.14 -16.22 0.10
N TRP A 68 6.75 -15.45 -0.80
CA TRP A 68 8.19 -15.25 -0.89
C TRP A 68 8.48 -13.89 -1.54
N PRO A 69 9.56 -13.16 -1.17
CA PRO A 69 10.50 -13.41 -0.06
C PRO A 69 9.91 -13.12 1.32
N LEU A 70 10.52 -13.64 2.39
CA LEU A 70 10.16 -13.25 3.77
C LEU A 70 10.88 -11.96 4.17
N ASP A 71 10.42 -10.85 3.61
CA ASP A 71 10.76 -9.52 4.11
C ASP A 71 9.76 -9.06 5.20
N GLU A 72 10.03 -7.90 5.80
CA GLU A 72 9.22 -7.34 6.88
C GLU A 72 7.72 -7.29 6.55
N TYR A 73 7.37 -6.98 5.29
CA TYR A 73 5.98 -6.84 4.86
C TYR A 73 5.27 -8.19 4.69
N ASN A 74 5.95 -9.18 4.12
CA ASN A 74 5.37 -10.52 3.99
C ASN A 74 5.27 -11.23 5.35
N ILE A 75 6.19 -10.97 6.28
CA ILE A 75 6.09 -11.41 7.68
C ILE A 75 4.84 -10.79 8.33
N GLN A 76 4.70 -9.47 8.25
CA GLN A 76 3.53 -8.76 8.80
C GLN A 76 2.20 -9.25 8.19
N LEU A 77 2.19 -9.51 6.88
CA LEU A 77 1.05 -10.11 6.21
C LEU A 77 0.70 -11.47 6.82
N LEU A 78 1.67 -12.39 6.91
CA LEU A 78 1.46 -13.74 7.39
C LEU A 78 1.04 -13.78 8.86
N ASP A 79 1.60 -12.91 9.70
CA ASP A 79 1.18 -12.74 11.10
C ASP A 79 -0.31 -12.38 11.21
N ALA A 80 -0.87 -11.64 10.25
CA ALA A 80 -2.28 -11.24 10.25
C ALA A 80 -3.20 -12.29 9.62
N VAL A 81 -2.81 -12.89 8.48
CA VAL A 81 -3.70 -13.69 7.64
C VAL A 81 -3.55 -15.20 7.81
N HIS A 82 -2.46 -15.65 8.43
CA HIS A 82 -2.21 -17.06 8.71
C HIS A 82 -1.23 -17.23 9.89
N PRO A 83 -1.60 -16.83 11.12
CA PRO A 83 -0.73 -16.96 12.28
C PRO A 83 -0.31 -18.42 12.49
N LYS A 84 0.97 -18.65 12.83
CA LYS A 84 1.53 -20.00 12.98
C LYS A 84 0.88 -20.79 14.11
N ASP A 85 0.76 -20.15 15.27
CA ASP A 85 0.22 -20.76 16.48
C ASP A 85 -1.27 -20.47 16.65
N TYR A 86 -2.00 -20.24 15.55
CA TYR A 86 -3.43 -20.05 15.64
C TYR A 86 -4.09 -21.33 16.18
N VAL A 87 -4.68 -21.24 17.37
CA VAL A 87 -5.43 -22.32 18.01
C VAL A 87 -6.89 -22.11 17.71
N SER A 88 -7.43 -22.93 16.81
CA SER A 88 -8.86 -22.95 16.54
C SER A 88 -9.64 -23.18 17.85
N PRO A 89 -10.64 -22.34 18.15
CA PRO A 89 -11.44 -22.48 19.35
C PRO A 89 -12.14 -23.83 19.35
N LYS A 90 -12.26 -24.44 20.53
CA LYS A 90 -13.10 -25.62 20.69
C LYS A 90 -14.55 -25.18 20.42
N VAL A 91 -15.28 -25.96 19.63
CA VAL A 91 -16.71 -25.71 19.35
C VAL A 91 -17.41 -25.51 20.70
N ALA A 92 -17.99 -24.34 20.90
CA ALA A 92 -18.52 -23.93 22.20
C ALA A 92 -19.57 -24.94 22.69
N ASP A 93 -19.20 -25.63 23.77
CA ASP A 93 -19.97 -26.53 24.62
C ASP A 93 -20.88 -27.55 23.90
N GLU A 94 -20.49 -28.83 23.96
CA GLU A 94 -21.41 -29.96 23.82
C GLU A 94 -22.68 -29.79 24.68
N GLN A 95 -22.61 -29.01 25.77
CA GLN A 95 -23.71 -28.75 26.70
C GLN A 95 -24.68 -27.62 26.27
N ALA A 96 -24.33 -26.81 25.26
CA ALA A 96 -25.15 -25.68 24.79
C ALA A 96 -25.87 -25.95 23.46
N GLY A 97 -25.92 -27.22 23.00
CA GLY A 97 -26.52 -27.61 21.72
C GLY A 97 -25.79 -26.95 20.54
N GLY A 98 -24.56 -27.44 20.26
CA GLY A 98 -23.51 -26.86 19.41
C GLY A 98 -23.79 -26.64 17.92
N THR A 99 -24.88 -25.96 17.57
CA THR A 99 -25.24 -25.62 16.17
C THR A 99 -24.85 -24.19 15.81
N TYR A 100 -24.04 -24.02 14.77
CA TYR A 100 -23.83 -22.71 14.16
C TYR A 100 -25.05 -22.31 13.33
N ASP A 101 -25.48 -21.05 13.44
CA ASP A 101 -26.57 -20.51 12.61
C ASP A 101 -26.08 -20.26 11.18
N LEU A 102 -24.78 -20.01 11.03
CA LEU A 102 -24.11 -19.78 9.76
C LEU A 102 -22.70 -20.37 9.79
N VAL A 103 -22.39 -21.20 8.80
CA VAL A 103 -21.03 -21.69 8.55
C VAL A 103 -20.58 -21.16 7.20
N VAL A 104 -19.50 -20.39 7.20
CA VAL A 104 -18.88 -19.82 6.02
C VAL A 104 -17.60 -20.59 5.74
N ILE A 105 -17.50 -21.13 4.52
CA ILE A 105 -16.32 -21.88 4.07
C ILE A 105 -15.54 -20.98 3.09
N GLY A 106 -14.30 -20.67 3.45
CA GLY A 106 -13.37 -19.82 2.72
C GLY A 106 -13.35 -18.38 3.25
N SER A 107 -12.17 -17.87 3.58
CA SER A 107 -11.91 -16.50 4.07
C SER A 107 -11.56 -15.51 2.93
N GLY A 108 -12.17 -15.70 1.76
CA GLY A 108 -12.11 -14.73 0.66
C GLY A 108 -13.04 -13.53 0.87
N ALA A 109 -13.09 -12.62 -0.09
CA ALA A 109 -13.89 -11.39 0.00
C ALA A 109 -15.37 -11.65 0.39
N GLY A 110 -16.02 -12.62 -0.26
CA GLY A 110 -17.39 -13.00 0.06
C GLY A 110 -17.53 -13.61 1.46
N GLY A 111 -16.60 -14.47 1.85
CA GLY A 111 -16.66 -15.16 3.13
C GLY A 111 -16.41 -14.24 4.32
N LEU A 112 -15.38 -13.38 4.24
CA LEU A 112 -15.08 -12.39 5.27
C LEU A 112 -16.22 -11.37 5.43
N VAL A 113 -16.79 -10.88 4.34
CA VAL A 113 -17.92 -9.95 4.42
C VAL A 113 -19.13 -10.64 5.02
N THR A 114 -19.44 -11.87 4.57
CA THR A 114 -20.61 -12.60 5.06
C THR A 114 -20.49 -12.93 6.55
N SER A 115 -19.34 -13.45 7.00
CA SER A 115 -19.14 -13.81 8.40
C SER A 115 -19.15 -12.58 9.33
N LYS A 116 -18.39 -11.53 8.98
CA LYS A 116 -18.32 -10.29 9.78
C LYS A 116 -19.66 -9.58 9.84
N GLN A 117 -20.38 -9.47 8.71
CA GLN A 117 -21.66 -8.78 8.69
C GLN A 117 -22.76 -9.58 9.38
N ALA A 118 -22.77 -10.91 9.25
CA ALA A 118 -23.71 -11.76 9.98
C ALA A 118 -23.51 -11.60 11.50
N ALA A 119 -22.27 -11.68 11.98
CA ALA A 119 -21.95 -11.51 13.39
C ALA A 119 -22.34 -10.11 13.91
N ARG A 120 -22.01 -9.04 13.16
CA ARG A 120 -22.41 -7.66 13.50
C ARG A 120 -23.92 -7.42 13.50
N ARG A 121 -24.68 -8.19 12.74
CA ARG A 121 -26.15 -8.09 12.65
C ARG A 121 -26.87 -8.97 13.68
N GLY A 122 -26.13 -9.59 14.61
CA GLY A 122 -26.71 -10.34 15.72
C GLY A 122 -27.03 -11.80 15.42
N VAL A 123 -26.46 -12.38 14.36
CA VAL A 123 -26.47 -13.84 14.20
C VAL A 123 -25.68 -14.44 15.36
N ARG A 124 -26.32 -15.35 16.11
CA ARG A 124 -25.83 -15.75 17.43
C ARG A 124 -24.54 -16.56 17.36
N ARG A 125 -24.41 -17.46 16.39
CA ARG A 125 -23.22 -18.30 16.19
C ARG A 125 -22.84 -18.36 14.71
N VAL A 126 -21.75 -17.69 14.35
CA VAL A 126 -21.17 -17.70 13.00
C VAL A 126 -19.79 -18.37 13.06
N ALA A 127 -19.56 -19.36 12.20
CA ALA A 127 -18.25 -19.95 11.99
C ALA A 127 -17.68 -19.52 10.62
N LEU A 128 -16.41 -19.13 10.58
CA LEU A 128 -15.62 -18.98 9.36
C LEU A 128 -14.50 -20.03 9.36
N ILE A 129 -14.42 -20.83 8.30
CA ILE A 129 -13.42 -21.89 8.17
C ILE A 129 -12.57 -21.61 6.93
N SER A 130 -11.25 -21.59 7.07
CA SER A 130 -10.33 -21.48 5.92
C SER A 130 -9.06 -22.28 6.13
N GLU A 131 -8.62 -22.98 5.10
CA GLU A 131 -7.33 -23.67 5.05
C GLU A 131 -6.18 -22.73 4.66
N HIS A 132 -6.45 -21.78 3.76
CA HIS A 132 -5.43 -20.87 3.22
C HIS A 132 -5.52 -19.48 3.85
N LEU A 133 -4.63 -18.59 3.39
CA LEU A 133 -4.49 -17.20 3.81
C LEU A 133 -5.83 -16.44 3.82
N ALA A 134 -6.13 -15.77 4.93
CA ALA A 134 -7.23 -14.82 5.01
C ALA A 134 -7.10 -13.67 3.98
N GLY A 135 -8.25 -13.12 3.59
CA GLY A 135 -8.37 -12.15 2.49
C GLY A 135 -8.52 -12.79 1.11
N GLY A 136 -8.25 -14.10 1.00
CA GLY A 136 -8.33 -14.89 -0.24
C GLY A 136 -7.53 -14.26 -1.38
N ASP A 137 -7.99 -14.48 -2.62
CA ASP A 137 -7.26 -14.00 -3.79
C ASP A 137 -7.13 -12.49 -3.82
N CYS A 138 -8.17 -11.74 -3.42
CA CYS A 138 -8.19 -10.28 -3.54
C CYS A 138 -6.95 -9.64 -2.89
N LEU A 139 -6.65 -10.04 -1.64
CA LEU A 139 -5.51 -9.56 -0.88
C LEU A 139 -4.19 -10.22 -1.32
N ASN A 140 -4.21 -11.52 -1.59
CA ASN A 140 -2.97 -12.29 -1.68
C ASN A 140 -2.36 -12.35 -3.08
N VAL A 141 -3.18 -12.63 -4.10
CA VAL A 141 -2.67 -12.93 -5.46
C VAL A 141 -3.46 -12.26 -6.59
N GLY A 142 -4.49 -11.49 -6.26
CA GLY A 142 -5.48 -10.97 -7.18
C GLY A 142 -5.48 -9.45 -7.25
N CYS A 143 -6.59 -8.85 -6.84
CA CYS A 143 -6.89 -7.44 -7.08
C CYS A 143 -5.89 -6.47 -6.47
N VAL A 144 -5.47 -6.65 -5.22
CA VAL A 144 -4.53 -5.76 -4.52
C VAL A 144 -3.16 -5.74 -5.21
N PRO A 145 -2.46 -6.89 -5.40
CA PRO A 145 -1.17 -6.89 -6.07
C PRO A 145 -1.27 -6.41 -7.53
N SER A 146 -2.32 -6.82 -8.26
CA SER A 146 -2.53 -6.39 -9.65
C SER A 146 -2.69 -4.86 -9.75
N LYS A 147 -3.50 -4.24 -8.89
CA LYS A 147 -3.69 -2.79 -8.88
C LYS A 147 -2.43 -2.04 -8.44
N ALA A 148 -1.65 -2.60 -7.52
CA ALA A 148 -0.36 -2.03 -7.10
C ALA A 148 0.62 -1.94 -8.27
N LEU A 149 0.75 -3.01 -9.05
CA LEU A 149 1.62 -3.08 -10.25
C LEU A 149 1.11 -2.19 -11.38
N ILE A 150 -0.20 -2.22 -11.67
CA ILE A 150 -0.84 -1.35 -12.66
C ILE A 150 -0.60 0.12 -12.33
N ARG A 151 -0.61 0.51 -11.04
CA ARG A 151 -0.32 1.89 -10.64
C ARG A 151 1.11 2.30 -10.98
N SER A 152 2.10 1.43 -10.72
CA SER A 152 3.49 1.68 -11.09
C SER A 152 3.66 1.78 -12.61
N ALA A 153 3.05 0.86 -13.37
CA ALA A 153 3.06 0.89 -14.84
C ALA A 153 2.43 2.17 -15.40
N LYS A 154 1.31 2.62 -14.83
CA LYS A 154 0.69 3.91 -15.19
C LYS A 154 1.65 5.08 -14.93
N SER A 155 2.31 5.13 -13.77
CA SER A 155 3.28 6.20 -13.48
C SER A 155 4.42 6.24 -14.50
N ILE A 156 4.97 5.08 -14.90
CA ILE A 156 6.01 5.00 -15.94
C ILE A 156 5.47 5.53 -17.27
N ARG A 157 4.23 5.15 -17.64
CA ARG A 157 3.58 5.66 -18.86
C ARG A 157 3.42 7.17 -18.83
N GLU A 158 2.98 7.75 -17.71
CA GLU A 158 2.84 9.21 -17.58
C GLU A 158 4.18 9.93 -17.68
N VAL A 159 5.24 9.39 -17.08
CA VAL A 159 6.60 9.96 -17.22
C VAL A 159 7.04 9.94 -18.69
N LYS A 160 6.80 8.83 -19.42
CA LYS A 160 7.14 8.73 -20.84
C LYS A 160 6.34 9.69 -21.73
N ARG A 161 5.12 10.06 -21.33
CA ARG A 161 4.22 10.96 -22.06
C ARG A 161 4.17 12.37 -21.47
N CYS A 162 5.10 12.70 -20.58
CA CYS A 162 5.06 13.95 -19.82
C CYS A 162 5.06 15.21 -20.72
N SER A 163 5.72 15.14 -21.88
CA SER A 163 5.77 16.23 -22.87
C SER A 163 4.39 16.59 -23.43
N GLU A 164 3.48 15.62 -23.58
CA GLU A 164 2.10 15.85 -24.02
C GLU A 164 1.32 16.71 -23.02
N PHE A 165 1.73 16.69 -21.75
CA PHE A 165 1.15 17.49 -20.67
C PHE A 165 1.92 18.80 -20.43
N GLY A 166 2.83 19.18 -21.34
CA GLY A 166 3.68 20.37 -21.20
C GLY A 166 4.78 20.24 -20.14
N VAL A 167 5.02 19.04 -19.62
CA VAL A 167 6.10 18.77 -18.65
C VAL A 167 7.38 18.45 -19.40
N ARG A 168 8.46 19.16 -19.07
CA ARG A 168 9.80 18.89 -19.58
C ARG A 168 10.64 18.21 -18.51
N LEU A 169 11.28 17.11 -18.87
CA LEU A 169 12.26 16.44 -18.01
C LEU A 169 13.64 17.03 -18.32
N THR A 170 14.31 17.55 -17.30
CA THR A 170 15.69 18.03 -17.41
C THR A 170 16.59 17.13 -16.58
N ALA A 171 17.62 16.55 -17.18
CA ALA A 171 18.66 15.83 -16.45
C ALA A 171 19.88 16.75 -16.28
N SER A 172 20.27 17.06 -15.05
CA SER A 172 21.57 17.68 -14.78
C SER A 172 22.60 16.57 -14.60
N VAL A 173 23.48 16.39 -15.58
CA VAL A 173 24.64 15.51 -15.43
C VAL A 173 25.75 16.32 -14.77
N ALA A 174 26.20 15.89 -13.58
CA ALA A 174 27.42 16.42 -12.98
C ALA A 174 28.61 15.91 -13.81
N VAL A 175 29.08 16.71 -14.76
CA VAL A 175 30.32 16.43 -15.47
C VAL A 175 31.48 16.87 -14.58
N PRO A 176 32.50 16.02 -14.31
CA PRO A 176 33.70 16.46 -13.61
C PRO A 176 34.35 17.61 -14.39
N VAL A 177 34.53 18.75 -13.73
CA VAL A 177 35.04 19.99 -14.34
C VAL A 177 36.51 19.78 -14.71
N GLY A 178 36.76 19.50 -15.99
CA GLY A 178 38.08 19.17 -16.51
C GLY A 178 38.16 19.07 -18.03
N ALA A 179 37.38 19.85 -18.78
CA ALA A 179 37.64 20.09 -20.21
C ALA A 179 36.94 21.37 -20.64
N GLY A 180 37.70 22.46 -20.76
CA GLY A 180 37.24 23.69 -21.39
C GLY A 180 36.99 23.44 -22.88
N GLY A 181 35.78 23.76 -23.34
CA GLY A 181 35.37 23.67 -24.74
C GLY A 181 33.98 24.28 -24.91
N ASP A 182 33.85 25.04 -25.99
CA ASP A 182 32.74 25.86 -26.48
C ASP A 182 31.30 25.47 -26.04
N GLN A 183 30.53 26.47 -25.59
CA GLN A 183 29.12 26.34 -25.20
C GLN A 183 28.19 26.51 -26.41
N THR A 184 28.26 25.61 -27.39
CA THR A 184 27.18 25.52 -28.39
C THR A 184 26.04 24.69 -27.81
N GLN A 185 24.93 25.37 -27.47
CA GLN A 185 23.65 24.74 -27.10
C GLN A 185 23.00 24.11 -28.34
N ASP A 186 23.62 23.05 -28.86
CA ASP A 186 22.91 22.12 -29.72
C ASP A 186 22.01 21.29 -28.80
N THR A 187 20.70 21.49 -28.90
CA THR A 187 19.72 20.62 -28.24
C THR A 187 19.73 19.28 -28.96
N ALA A 188 20.74 18.46 -28.66
CA ALA A 188 20.76 17.07 -29.07
C ALA A 188 19.51 16.37 -28.50
N ASP A 189 18.91 15.48 -29.28
CA ASP A 189 17.84 14.60 -28.82
C ASP A 189 18.40 13.73 -27.68
N VAL A 190 18.23 14.18 -26.44
CA VAL A 190 18.63 13.42 -25.26
C VAL A 190 17.59 12.31 -25.06
N ASP A 191 17.98 11.08 -25.39
CA ASP A 191 17.19 9.90 -25.07
C ASP A 191 17.10 9.73 -23.54
N ILE A 192 16.01 10.19 -22.94
CA ILE A 192 15.75 10.01 -21.51
C ILE A 192 15.37 8.55 -21.27
N GLN A 193 16.30 7.77 -20.73
CA GLN A 193 16.02 6.41 -20.28
C GLN A 193 15.26 6.41 -18.94
N VAL A 194 14.03 5.91 -18.97
CA VAL A 194 13.23 5.66 -17.75
C VAL A 194 13.54 4.25 -17.24
N ILE A 195 14.39 4.14 -16.22
CA ILE A 195 14.73 2.88 -15.56
C ILE A 195 13.66 2.58 -14.49
N THR A 196 13.15 1.34 -14.48
CA THR A 196 12.19 0.88 -13.46
C THR A 196 12.89 0.00 -12.45
N ASP A 197 12.92 0.42 -11.19
CA ASP A 197 13.36 -0.40 -10.06
C ASP A 197 12.24 -1.37 -9.68
N PHE A 198 12.32 -2.60 -10.23
CA PHE A 198 11.31 -3.63 -10.00
C PHE A 198 11.30 -4.12 -8.55
N GLU A 199 12.45 -4.12 -7.88
CA GLU A 199 12.55 -4.52 -6.47
C GLU A 199 11.74 -3.56 -5.59
N ARG A 200 11.89 -2.25 -5.80
CA ARG A 200 11.12 -1.22 -5.09
C ARG A 200 9.63 -1.26 -5.44
N VAL A 201 9.28 -1.59 -6.69
CA VAL A 201 7.88 -1.81 -7.10
C VAL A 201 7.27 -2.99 -6.34
N MET A 202 7.99 -4.10 -6.22
CA MET A 202 7.52 -5.29 -5.52
C MET A 202 7.49 -5.09 -4.00
N SER A 203 8.48 -4.42 -3.42
CA SER A 203 8.48 -4.01 -2.01
C SER A 203 7.28 -3.12 -1.68
N ARG A 204 6.98 -2.13 -2.53
CA ARG A 204 5.75 -1.31 -2.40
C ARG A 204 4.48 -2.15 -2.46
N MET A 205 4.41 -3.14 -3.35
CA MET A 205 3.24 -4.02 -3.44
C MET A 205 3.05 -4.84 -2.15
N ARG A 206 4.13 -5.42 -1.61
CA ARG A 206 4.08 -6.18 -0.35
C ARG A 206 3.69 -5.29 0.83
N LYS A 207 4.22 -4.07 0.90
CA LYS A 207 3.80 -3.06 1.90
C LYS A 207 2.29 -2.81 1.85
N LEU A 208 1.72 -2.61 0.65
CA LEU A 208 0.27 -2.39 0.51
C LEU A 208 -0.56 -3.58 1.01
N ARG A 209 -0.12 -4.82 0.74
CA ARG A 209 -0.80 -6.01 1.26
C ARG A 209 -0.72 -6.05 2.78
N ALA A 210 0.46 -5.82 3.35
CA ALA A 210 0.68 -5.78 4.79
C ALA A 210 -0.18 -4.71 5.49
N THR A 211 -0.36 -3.54 4.88
CA THR A 211 -1.22 -2.47 5.42
C THR A 211 -2.71 -2.85 5.42
N ILE A 212 -3.18 -3.63 4.46
CA ILE A 212 -4.59 -4.03 4.35
C ILE A 212 -4.88 -5.27 5.21
N ALA A 213 -3.90 -6.15 5.38
CA ALA A 213 -4.02 -7.46 6.03
C ALA A 213 -4.71 -7.44 7.41
N PRO A 214 -4.48 -6.47 8.31
CA PRO A 214 -5.17 -6.42 9.60
C PRO A 214 -6.70 -6.38 9.46
N VAL A 215 -7.23 -5.71 8.43
CA VAL A 215 -8.67 -5.63 8.18
C VAL A 215 -9.26 -6.97 7.76
N ASP A 216 -8.50 -7.76 7.01
CA ASP A 216 -8.89 -9.07 6.49
C ASP A 216 -8.43 -10.25 7.37
N SER A 217 -7.83 -9.94 8.52
CA SER A 217 -7.23 -10.91 9.44
C SER A 217 -8.23 -11.82 10.16
N HIS A 218 -7.69 -12.87 10.79
CA HIS A 218 -8.43 -13.70 11.74
C HIS A 218 -8.91 -12.86 12.93
N GLU A 219 -8.02 -12.04 13.51
CA GLU A 219 -8.32 -11.17 14.64
C GLU A 219 -9.50 -10.23 14.35
N ALA A 220 -9.48 -9.50 13.22
CA ALA A 220 -10.58 -8.61 12.84
C ALA A 220 -11.91 -9.34 12.57
N THR A 221 -11.85 -10.62 12.24
CA THR A 221 -13.04 -11.46 12.06
C THR A 221 -13.61 -11.92 13.41
N GLU A 222 -12.74 -12.28 14.34
CA GLU A 222 -13.10 -12.61 15.73
C GLU A 222 -13.65 -11.40 16.47
N GLU A 223 -13.04 -10.22 16.30
CA GLU A 223 -13.54 -8.96 16.86
C GLU A 223 -14.93 -8.59 16.34
N ALA A 224 -15.28 -9.01 15.11
CA ALA A 224 -16.63 -8.84 14.58
C ALA A 224 -17.67 -9.79 15.22
N GLY A 225 -17.22 -10.80 15.98
CA GLY A 225 -18.06 -11.78 16.67
C GLY A 225 -18.18 -13.14 15.97
N ALA A 226 -17.44 -13.38 14.88
CA ALA A 226 -17.42 -14.67 14.20
C ALA A 226 -16.31 -15.57 14.75
N THR A 227 -16.60 -16.85 14.97
CA THR A 227 -15.61 -17.85 15.36
C THR A 227 -14.79 -18.26 14.14
N VAL A 228 -13.47 -18.12 14.18
CA VAL A 228 -12.60 -18.49 13.06
C VAL A 228 -11.95 -19.85 13.31
N PHE A 229 -11.85 -20.66 12.26
CA PHE A 229 -11.15 -21.94 12.25
C PHE A 229 -10.12 -21.92 11.11
N GLN A 230 -8.85 -22.10 11.47
CA GLN A 230 -7.75 -22.23 10.52
C GLN A 230 -7.46 -23.71 10.26
N GLY A 231 -7.42 -24.11 8.99
CA GLY A 231 -6.90 -25.41 8.55
C GLY A 231 -5.38 -25.47 8.70
N ARG A 232 -4.82 -26.67 8.69
CA ARG A 232 -3.37 -26.92 8.78
C ARG A 232 -2.90 -27.73 7.60
#